data_AF-A0A151IGH8-F1
#
_entry.id   AF-A0A151IGH8-F1
#
_cell.length_a   1.000
_cell.length_b   1.000
_cell.length_c   1.000
_cell.angle_alpha   90.00
_cell.angle_beta   90.00
_cell.angle_gamma   90.00
#
_symmetry.space_group_name_H-M   'P 1'
#
loop_
_entity.id
_entity.type
_entity.pdbx_description
1 polymer ?
#
loop_
_entity_poly.entity_id
_entity_poly.type
_entity_poly.pdbx_seq_one_letter_code
_entity_poly.pdbx_strand_id
1 'polypeptide(L)'
;MCLLMCLISAEIWGFWRDLRDGWEHSTRLKSQNAVIVTTSDVMGVISLTASSIVGSILCWKHVQTIIDKLVDCDEKLGIVSPKKLRRYTILLTLCSLLYSIIISCLDIYTWNYEVKLNKKLSDKGPLNYVPLYFMYIVIIMMEVQYAVVVYNVSQRFCRLNKNLENIFNSGRITDQFKKDLGLGAHITHYYKPHSK
;
A
#
# COMPACT_ATOMS: atom_id res chain seq x y z
N MET A 1 -12.67 -14.01 -1.38
CA MET A 1 -12.34 -15.31 -1.99
C MET A 1 -13.19 -15.60 -3.22
N CYS A 2 -14.53 -15.62 -3.12
CA CYS A 2 -15.38 -15.85 -4.30
C CYS A 2 -15.12 -14.86 -5.45
N LEU A 3 -15.04 -13.55 -5.15
CA LEU A 3 -14.73 -12.53 -6.15
C LEU A 3 -13.36 -12.76 -6.84
N LEU A 4 -12.34 -13.16 -6.07
CA LEU A 4 -11.01 -13.48 -6.61
C LEU A 4 -11.07 -14.68 -7.55
N MET A 5 -11.74 -15.75 -7.13
CA MET A 5 -11.92 -16.93 -7.98
C MET A 5 -12.70 -16.58 -9.26
N CYS A 6 -13.77 -15.79 -9.15
CA CYS A 6 -14.51 -15.32 -10.32
C CYS A 6 -13.64 -14.50 -11.27
N LEU A 7 -12.82 -13.57 -10.76
CA LEU A 7 -11.92 -12.76 -11.58
C LEU A 7 -10.86 -13.62 -12.28
N ILE A 8 -10.21 -14.54 -11.56
CA ILE A 8 -9.21 -15.44 -12.12
C ILE A 8 -9.83 -16.36 -13.17
N SER A 9 -10.98 -16.97 -12.87
CA SER A 9 -11.67 -17.83 -13.84
C SER A 9 -12.11 -17.06 -15.08
N ALA A 10 -12.62 -15.83 -14.92
CA ALA A 10 -13.00 -14.97 -16.04
C ALA A 10 -11.79 -14.56 -16.89
N GLU A 11 -10.65 -14.26 -16.27
CA GLU A 11 -9.41 -13.93 -16.98
C GLU A 11 -8.87 -15.13 -17.76
N ILE A 12 -8.77 -16.30 -17.12
CA ILE A 12 -8.33 -17.54 -17.79
C ILE A 12 -9.24 -17.86 -18.97
N TRP A 13 -10.55 -17.73 -18.79
CA TRP A 13 -11.53 -17.95 -19.85
C TRP A 13 -11.40 -16.94 -20.99
N GLY A 14 -11.28 -15.66 -20.67
CA GLY A 14 -11.11 -14.58 -21.65
C GLY A 14 -9.82 -14.74 -22.46
N PHE A 15 -8.72 -15.04 -21.78
CA PHE A 15 -7.41 -15.26 -22.39
C PHE A 15 -7.39 -16.52 -23.27
N TRP A 16 -7.97 -17.62 -22.79
CA TRP A 16 -8.09 -18.85 -23.58
C TRP A 16 -8.91 -18.66 -24.85
N ARG A 17 -9.98 -17.85 -24.78
CA ARG A 17 -10.78 -17.50 -25.95
C ARG A 17 -9.95 -16.70 -26.96
N ASP A 18 -9.19 -15.70 -26.51
CA ASP A 18 -8.31 -14.90 -27.37
C ASP A 18 -7.22 -15.75 -28.05
N LEU A 19 -6.69 -16.76 -27.34
CA LEU A 19 -5.75 -17.73 -27.90
C LEU A 19 -6.40 -18.67 -28.92
N ARG A 20 -7.64 -19.10 -28.68
CA ARG A 20 -8.39 -20.04 -29.54
C ARG A 20 -8.81 -19.40 -30.86
N ASP A 21 -9.17 -18.12 -30.86
CA ASP A 21 -9.57 -17.38 -32.06
C ASP A 21 -8.39 -17.08 -33.01
N GLY A 22 -7.16 -17.40 -32.58
CA GLY A 22 -5.97 -17.48 -33.43
C GLY A 22 -5.33 -16.13 -33.81
N TRP A 23 -4.09 -16.21 -34.30
CA TRP A 23 -3.25 -15.06 -34.67
C TRP A 23 -3.84 -14.14 -35.74
N GLU A 24 -4.72 -14.66 -36.60
CA GLU A 24 -5.29 -13.89 -37.71
C GLU A 24 -6.25 -12.80 -37.23
N HIS A 25 -6.96 -13.05 -36.13
CA HIS A 25 -8.03 -12.16 -35.67
C HIS A 25 -7.65 -11.39 -34.39
N SER A 26 -6.74 -11.92 -33.56
CA SER A 26 -6.26 -11.21 -32.37
C SER A 26 -5.59 -9.87 -32.71
N THR A 27 -5.90 -8.85 -31.92
CA THR A 27 -5.34 -7.50 -32.09
C THR A 27 -3.96 -7.40 -31.41
N ARG A 28 -3.76 -8.12 -30.30
CA ARG A 28 -2.52 -8.14 -29.50
C ARG A 28 -1.58 -9.30 -29.85
N LEU A 29 -2.10 -10.49 -30.14
CA LEU A 29 -1.31 -11.73 -30.25
C LEU A 29 -0.90 -12.01 -31.70
N LYS A 30 -0.14 -11.13 -32.35
CA LYS A 30 0.24 -11.29 -33.77
C LYS A 30 1.56 -12.05 -34.02
N SER A 31 2.33 -12.31 -32.98
CA SER A 31 3.62 -13.00 -33.07
C SER A 31 3.86 -13.89 -31.86
N GLN A 32 4.72 -14.90 -32.00
CA GLN A 32 5.10 -15.77 -30.89
C GLN A 32 5.69 -14.98 -29.71
N ASN A 33 6.49 -13.94 -29.98
CA ASN A 33 7.02 -13.08 -28.92
C ASN A 33 5.90 -12.30 -28.21
N ALA A 34 4.92 -11.76 -28.96
CA ALA A 34 3.77 -11.08 -28.36
C ALA A 34 2.96 -12.03 -27.47
N VAL A 35 2.76 -13.28 -27.90
CA VAL A 35 2.10 -14.30 -27.07
C VAL A 35 2.86 -14.58 -25.78
N ILE A 36 4.17 -14.79 -25.86
CA ILE A 36 4.99 -15.08 -24.67
C ILE A 36 4.93 -13.91 -23.67
N VAL A 37 5.10 -12.68 -24.16
CA VAL A 37 5.06 -11.48 -23.33
C VAL A 37 3.69 -11.29 -22.68
N THR A 38 2.60 -11.37 -23.45
CA THR A 38 1.24 -11.22 -22.91
C THR A 38 0.87 -12.34 -21.94
N THR A 39 1.25 -13.59 -22.23
CA THR A 39 0.99 -14.71 -21.30
C THR A 39 1.72 -14.51 -19.98
N SER A 40 2.99 -14.08 -20.04
CA SER A 40 3.80 -13.82 -18.85
C SER A 40 3.23 -12.67 -18.01
N ASP A 41 2.77 -11.60 -18.67
CA ASP A 41 2.12 -10.46 -18.01
C ASP A 41 0.80 -10.87 -17.33
N VAL A 42 -0.09 -11.58 -18.03
CA VAL A 42 -1.35 -12.10 -17.47
C VAL A 42 -1.08 -13.01 -16.26
N MET A 43 -0.11 -13.93 -16.36
CA MET A 43 0.27 -14.79 -15.24
C MET A 43 0.85 -14.00 -14.06
N GLY A 44 1.63 -12.97 -14.34
CA GLY A 44 2.15 -12.05 -13.34
C GLY A 44 1.02 -11.34 -12.59
N VAL A 45 0.05 -10.77 -13.32
CA VAL A 45 -1.10 -10.05 -12.77
C VAL A 45 -1.98 -10.97 -11.92
N ILE A 46 -2.27 -12.19 -12.39
CA ILE A 46 -3.03 -13.18 -11.61
C ILE A 46 -2.29 -13.50 -10.30
N SER A 47 -0.98 -13.75 -10.38
CA SER A 47 -0.16 -14.13 -9.22
C SER A 47 -0.06 -12.99 -8.20
N LEU A 48 0.15 -11.76 -8.66
CA LEU A 48 0.16 -10.55 -7.83
C LEU A 48 -1.19 -10.36 -7.16
N THR A 49 -2.29 -10.40 -7.92
CA THR A 49 -3.65 -10.21 -7.39
C THR A 49 -3.99 -11.26 -6.32
N ALA A 50 -3.68 -12.53 -6.59
CA ALA A 50 -3.90 -13.61 -5.64
C ALA A 50 -3.07 -13.41 -4.37
N SER A 51 -1.78 -13.09 -4.52
CA SER A 51 -0.87 -12.84 -3.41
C SER A 51 -1.32 -11.64 -2.56
N SER A 52 -1.75 -10.54 -3.19
CA SER A 52 -2.23 -9.36 -2.49
C SER A 52 -3.49 -9.64 -1.68
N ILE A 53 -4.49 -10.34 -2.24
CA ILE A 53 -5.74 -10.63 -1.52
C ILE A 53 -5.54 -11.66 -0.41
N VAL A 54 -4.84 -12.77 -0.70
CA VAL A 54 -4.56 -13.81 0.29
C VAL A 54 -3.69 -13.24 1.40
N GLY A 55 -2.60 -12.54 1.04
CA GLY A 55 -1.70 -11.89 1.99
C GLY A 55 -2.41 -10.85 2.84
N SER A 56 -3.30 -10.03 2.26
CA SER A 56 -4.11 -9.08 3.01
C SER A 56 -4.93 -9.78 4.10
N ILE A 57 -5.64 -10.86 3.78
CA ILE A 57 -6.47 -11.58 4.75
C ILE A 57 -5.64 -12.21 5.88
N LEU A 58 -4.50 -12.83 5.54
CA LEU A 58 -3.64 -13.49 6.52
C LEU A 58 -2.97 -12.48 7.45
N CYS A 59 -2.46 -11.37 6.89
CA CYS A 59 -1.67 -10.40 7.62
C CYS A 59 -2.50 -9.29 8.28
N TRP A 60 -3.78 -9.13 7.92
CA TRP A 60 -4.63 -8.03 8.42
C TRP A 60 -4.66 -7.95 9.95
N LYS A 61 -4.77 -9.10 10.64
CA LYS A 61 -4.80 -9.15 12.11
C LYS A 61 -3.51 -8.60 12.73
N HIS A 62 -2.36 -8.89 12.13
CA HIS A 62 -1.07 -8.40 12.60
C HIS A 62 -0.95 -6.88 12.38
N VAL A 63 -1.32 -6.40 11.20
CA VAL A 63 -1.34 -4.96 10.89
C VAL A 63 -2.26 -4.21 11.85
N GLN A 64 -3.47 -4.73 12.08
CA GLN A 64 -4.43 -4.14 13.02
C GLN A 64 -3.85 -4.07 14.44
N THR A 65 -3.24 -5.15 14.93
CA THR A 65 -2.62 -5.20 16.25
C THR A 65 -1.52 -4.13 16.39
N ILE A 66 -0.66 -3.96 15.39
CA ILE A 66 0.40 -2.95 15.39
C ILE A 66 -0.20 -1.54 15.43
N ILE A 67 -1.21 -1.28 14.60
CA ILE A 67 -1.89 0.02 14.57
C ILE A 67 -2.55 0.33 15.91
N ASP A 68 -3.27 -0.63 16.50
CA ASP A 68 -3.96 -0.45 17.79
C ASP A 68 -2.97 -0.12 18.92
N LYS A 69 -1.82 -0.82 18.97
CA LYS A 69 -0.76 -0.52 19.93
C LYS A 69 -0.15 0.86 19.71
N LEU A 70 0.06 1.27 18.46
CA LEU A 70 0.57 2.60 18.15
C LEU A 70 -0.45 3.70 18.49
N VAL A 71 -1.75 3.44 18.34
CA VAL A 71 -2.82 4.37 18.76
C VAL A 71 -2.83 4.52 20.28
N ASP A 72 -2.78 3.43 21.05
CA ASP A 72 -2.69 3.46 22.52
C ASP A 72 -1.46 4.26 23.00
N CYS A 73 -0.31 4.08 22.34
CA CYS A 73 0.89 4.89 22.61
C CYS A 73 0.69 6.37 22.28
N ASP A 74 0.12 6.69 21.11
CA ASP A 74 -0.15 8.08 20.72
C ASP A 74 -1.10 8.76 21.73
N GLU A 75 -2.12 8.05 22.21
CA GLU A 75 -3.09 8.55 23.21
C GLU A 75 -2.42 8.84 24.56
N LYS A 76 -1.59 7.92 25.06
CA LYS A 76 -0.80 8.11 26.29
C LYS A 76 0.19 9.28 26.20
N LEU A 77 0.65 9.59 25.00
CA LEU A 77 1.51 10.74 24.72
C LEU A 77 0.73 12.03 24.45
N GLY A 78 -0.60 12.01 24.49
CA GLY A 78 -1.46 13.17 24.20
C GLY A 78 -1.43 13.62 22.74
N ILE A 79 -1.01 12.74 21.82
CA ILE A 79 -0.85 13.08 20.41
C ILE A 79 -2.19 12.90 19.69
N VAL A 80 -2.80 14.01 19.30
CA VAL A 80 -4.05 14.00 18.53
C VAL A 80 -3.81 13.55 17.09
N SER A 81 -4.67 12.67 16.60
CA SER A 81 -4.63 12.16 15.21
C SER A 81 -4.59 13.31 14.17
N PRO A 82 -3.62 13.30 13.23
CA PRO A 82 -3.48 14.37 12.25
C PRO A 82 -4.58 14.29 11.17
N LYS A 83 -5.61 15.15 11.28
CA LYS A 83 -6.67 15.33 10.26
C LYS A 83 -6.12 15.53 8.84
N LYS A 84 -4.93 16.12 8.70
CA LYS A 84 -4.23 16.33 7.43
C LYS A 84 -3.86 15.00 6.76
N LEU A 85 -3.36 14.02 7.51
CA LEU A 85 -2.90 12.74 6.99
C LEU A 85 -4.04 11.93 6.38
N ARG A 86 -5.19 11.90 7.06
CA ARG A 86 -6.42 11.29 6.52
C ARG A 86 -6.82 11.90 5.18
N ARG A 87 -6.74 13.23 5.04
CA ARG A 87 -7.05 13.91 3.77
C ARG A 87 -6.06 13.53 2.66
N TYR A 88 -4.76 13.48 2.96
CA TYR A 88 -3.76 13.05 1.99
C TYR A 88 -3.97 11.61 1.52
N THR A 89 -4.26 10.69 2.43
CA THR A 89 -4.56 9.29 2.09
C THR A 89 -5.79 9.20 1.17
N ILE A 90 -6.86 9.92 1.48
CA ILE A 90 -8.08 9.94 0.65
C ILE A 90 -7.76 10.49 -0.74
N LEU A 91 -7.06 11.62 -0.82
CA LEU A 91 -6.70 12.24 -2.09
C LEU A 91 -5.80 11.33 -2.92
N LEU A 92 -4.76 10.73 -2.32
CA LEU A 92 -3.86 9.82 -3.01
C LEU A 92 -4.62 8.61 -3.57
N THR A 93 -5.46 7.99 -2.76
CA THR A 93 -6.28 6.84 -3.17
C THR A 93 -7.24 7.22 -4.31
N LEU A 94 -7.90 8.37 -4.21
CA LEU A 94 -8.81 8.86 -5.23
C LEU A 94 -8.07 9.15 -6.54
N CYS A 95 -6.93 9.83 -6.48
CA CYS A 95 -6.11 10.14 -7.66
C CYS A 95 -5.60 8.87 -8.34
N SER A 96 -5.08 7.90 -7.58
CA SER A 96 -4.63 6.61 -8.12
C SER A 96 -5.77 5.85 -8.78
N LEU A 97 -6.94 5.79 -8.15
CA LEU A 97 -8.11 5.10 -8.71
C LEU A 97 -8.61 5.78 -9.99
N LEU A 98 -8.71 7.12 -9.99
CA LEU A 98 -9.10 7.88 -11.18
C LEU A 98 -8.11 7.67 -12.31
N TYR A 99 -6.81 7.71 -12.03
CA TYR A 99 -5.77 7.45 -13.01
C TYR A 99 -5.91 6.05 -13.64
N SER A 100 -6.07 5.00 -12.81
CA SER A 100 -6.28 3.63 -13.29
C SER A 100 -7.56 3.49 -14.12
N ILE A 101 -8.66 4.13 -13.73
CA ILE A 101 -9.90 4.09 -14.51
C ILE A 101 -9.72 4.79 -15.86
N ILE A 102 -9.11 5.98 -15.87
CA ILE A 102 -8.89 6.76 -17.09
C ILE A 102 -8.01 5.98 -18.06
N ILE A 103 -6.90 5.39 -17.60
CA ILE A 103 -6.00 4.65 -18.49
C ILE A 103 -6.66 3.37 -19.04
N SER A 104 -7.44 2.65 -18.23
CA SER A 104 -8.21 1.49 -18.70
C SER A 104 -9.26 1.87 -19.75
N CYS A 105 -9.98 2.98 -19.53
CA CYS A 105 -10.93 3.49 -20.52
C CYS A 105 -10.24 3.92 -21.83
N LEU A 106 -9.08 4.57 -21.74
CA LEU A 106 -8.29 4.95 -22.91
C LEU A 106 -7.74 3.75 -23.67
N ASP A 107 -7.31 2.69 -22.99
CA ASP A 107 -6.84 1.45 -23.63
C ASP A 107 -7.98 0.78 -24.40
N ILE A 108 -9.15 0.62 -23.77
CA ILE A 108 -10.36 0.08 -24.41
C ILE A 108 -10.80 0.96 -25.61
N TYR A 109 -10.75 2.27 -25.46
CA TYR A 109 -11.10 3.20 -26.54
C TYR A 109 -10.15 3.06 -27.73
N THR A 110 -8.84 3.05 -27.46
CA THR A 110 -7.80 2.92 -28.49
C THR A 110 -7.92 1.59 -29.23
N TRP A 111 -8.16 0.49 -28.50
CA TRP A 111 -8.41 -0.81 -29.10
C TRP A 111 -9.62 -0.77 -30.03
N ASN A 112 -10.76 -0.27 -29.55
CA ASN A 112 -11.99 -0.16 -30.35
C ASN A 112 -11.79 0.70 -31.60
N TYR A 113 -10.99 1.77 -31.49
CA TYR A 113 -10.62 2.61 -32.61
C TYR A 113 -9.79 1.83 -33.65
N GLU A 114 -8.77 1.08 -33.22
CA GLU A 114 -7.95 0.27 -34.11
C GLU A 114 -8.73 -0.85 -34.82
N VAL A 115 -9.64 -1.53 -34.11
CA VAL A 115 -10.51 -2.57 -34.70
C VAL A 115 -11.40 -1.97 -35.79
N LYS A 116 -11.99 -0.80 -35.54
CA LYS A 116 -12.80 -0.07 -36.53
C LYS A 116 -11.97 0.35 -37.74
N LEU A 117 -10.78 0.90 -37.52
CA LEU A 117 -9.92 1.43 -38.58
C LEU A 117 -9.42 0.30 -39.51
N ASN A 118 -9.10 -0.86 -38.94
CA ASN A 118 -8.60 -2.02 -39.68
C ASN A 118 -9.70 -2.93 -40.24
N LYS A 119 -10.99 -2.57 -40.08
CA LYS A 119 -12.17 -3.38 -40.47
C LYS A 119 -12.07 -4.84 -40.00
N LYS A 120 -11.40 -5.07 -38.86
CA LYS A 120 -11.33 -6.40 -38.27
C LYS A 120 -12.74 -6.81 -37.83
N LEU A 121 -13.07 -8.10 -37.94
CA LEU A 121 -14.25 -8.66 -37.28
C LEU A 121 -14.21 -8.21 -35.82
N SER A 122 -15.35 -7.71 -35.34
CA SER A 122 -15.52 -7.26 -33.95
C SER A 122 -15.46 -8.46 -33.02
N ASP A 123 -14.28 -9.06 -32.90
CA ASP A 123 -14.03 -10.00 -31.83
C ASP A 123 -14.18 -9.25 -30.53
N LYS A 124 -14.82 -9.92 -29.57
CA LYS A 124 -15.10 -9.43 -28.23
C LYS A 124 -13.79 -9.24 -27.40
N GLY A 125 -12.68 -8.94 -28.06
CA GLY A 125 -11.32 -8.80 -27.55
C GLY A 125 -11.25 -7.86 -26.36
N PRO A 126 -11.74 -6.60 -26.43
CA PRO A 126 -11.71 -5.71 -25.28
C PRO A 126 -12.44 -6.26 -24.05
N LEU A 127 -13.53 -7.03 -24.26
CA LEU A 127 -14.27 -7.67 -23.18
C LEU A 127 -13.53 -8.86 -22.57
N ASN A 128 -12.64 -9.53 -23.30
CA ASN A 128 -11.78 -10.61 -22.76
C ASN A 128 -10.83 -10.11 -21.68
N TYR A 129 -10.38 -8.86 -21.78
CA TYR A 129 -9.37 -8.27 -20.89
C TYR A 129 -9.99 -7.41 -19.77
N VAL A 130 -11.33 -7.34 -19.67
CA VAL A 130 -12.01 -6.66 -18.56
C VAL A 130 -11.57 -7.20 -17.19
N PRO A 131 -11.50 -8.52 -16.96
CA PRO A 131 -11.01 -9.05 -15.69
C PRO A 131 -9.57 -8.60 -15.39
N LEU A 132 -8.68 -8.59 -16.39
CA LEU A 132 -7.31 -8.06 -16.28
C LEU A 132 -7.28 -6.61 -15.79
N TYR A 133 -8.07 -5.70 -16.35
CA TYR A 133 -8.13 -4.30 -15.89
C TYR A 133 -8.61 -4.20 -14.44
N PHE A 134 -9.60 -5.00 -14.04
CA PHE A 134 -10.04 -5.07 -12.65
C PHE A 134 -8.93 -5.57 -11.71
N MET A 135 -8.15 -6.57 -12.14
CA MET A 135 -7.00 -7.06 -11.37
C MET A 135 -5.93 -5.97 -11.19
N TYR A 136 -5.62 -5.18 -12.23
CA TYR A 136 -4.71 -4.04 -12.07
C TYR A 136 -5.22 -3.01 -11.07
N ILE A 137 -6.53 -2.71 -11.07
CA ILE A 137 -7.12 -1.82 -10.05
C ILE A 137 -6.91 -2.40 -8.65
N VAL A 138 -7.14 -3.71 -8.45
CA VAL A 138 -6.89 -4.37 -7.16
C VAL A 138 -5.42 -4.22 -6.73
N ILE A 139 -4.48 -4.48 -7.64
CA ILE A 139 -3.04 -4.37 -7.36
C ILE A 139 -2.68 -2.94 -6.94
N ILE A 140 -3.07 -1.93 -7.74
CA ILE A 140 -2.77 -0.52 -7.43
C ILE A 140 -3.39 -0.10 -6.10
N MET A 141 -4.63 -0.50 -5.82
CA MET A 141 -5.29 -0.19 -4.56
C MET A 141 -4.57 -0.82 -3.37
N MET A 142 -4.10 -2.06 -3.50
CA MET A 142 -3.34 -2.75 -2.46
C MET A 142 -1.98 -2.09 -2.22
N GLU A 143 -1.26 -1.70 -3.28
CA GLU A 143 0.02 -0.97 -3.18
C GLU A 143 -0.15 0.38 -2.48
N VAL A 144 -1.17 1.15 -2.86
CA VAL A 144 -1.46 2.45 -2.22
C VAL A 144 -1.80 2.27 -0.75
N GLN A 145 -2.64 1.29 -0.40
CA GLN A 145 -2.97 1.00 0.99
C GLN A 145 -1.74 0.58 1.79
N TYR A 146 -0.92 -0.30 1.23
CA TYR A 146 0.33 -0.74 1.86
C TYR A 146 1.27 0.45 2.11
N ALA A 147 1.52 1.27 1.09
CA ALA A 147 2.38 2.46 1.21
C ALA A 147 1.86 3.43 2.29
N VAL A 148 0.55 3.65 2.34
CA VAL A 148 -0.09 4.49 3.37
C VAL A 148 0.10 3.89 4.76
N VAL A 149 -0.12 2.59 4.94
CA VAL A 149 0.06 1.91 6.24
C VAL A 149 1.51 2.01 6.69
N VAL A 150 2.47 1.67 5.83
CA VAL A 150 3.91 1.75 6.13
C VAL A 150 4.32 3.17 6.49
N TYR A 151 3.86 4.17 5.73
CA TYR A 151 4.13 5.58 6.03
C TYR A 151 3.58 5.99 7.40
N ASN A 152 2.32 5.65 7.70
CA ASN A 152 1.69 5.96 8.98
C ASN A 152 2.44 5.33 10.15
N VAL A 153 2.77 4.05 10.04
CA VAL A 153 3.52 3.30 11.05
C VAL A 153 4.90 3.94 11.25
N SER A 154 5.63 4.22 10.17
CA SER A 154 6.94 4.85 10.22
C SER A 154 6.91 6.21 10.92
N GLN A 155 5.95 7.08 10.58
CA GLN A 155 5.82 8.40 11.22
C GLN A 155 5.59 8.29 12.72
N ARG A 156 4.75 7.34 13.16
CA ARG A 156 4.49 7.11 14.59
C ARG A 156 5.72 6.60 15.32
N PHE A 157 6.46 5.65 14.74
CA PHE A 157 7.73 5.18 15.29
C PHE A 157 8.78 6.29 15.39
N CYS A 158 8.93 7.13 14.35
CA CYS A 158 9.84 8.28 14.40
C CYS A 158 9.49 9.24 15.54
N ARG A 159 8.19 9.53 15.76
CA ARG A 159 7.75 10.38 16.87
C ARG A 159 8.03 9.74 18.23
N LEU A 160 7.75 8.45 18.38
CA LEU A 160 8.04 7.71 19.61
C LEU A 160 9.53 7.78 19.94
N ASN A 161 10.40 7.51 18.96
CA ASN A 161 11.84 7.57 19.12
C ASN A 161 12.32 8.97 19.52
N LYS A 162 11.78 10.02 18.89
CA LYS A 162 12.11 11.40 19.25
C LYS A 162 11.65 11.77 20.67
N ASN A 163 10.50 11.28 21.10
CA ASN A 163 10.03 11.48 22.47
C ASN A 163 10.92 10.75 23.49
N LEU A 164 11.33 9.52 23.20
CA LEU A 164 12.29 8.79 24.02
C LEU A 164 13.63 9.52 24.11
N GLU A 165 14.17 9.97 22.98
CA GLU A 165 15.39 10.78 22.93
C GLU A 165 15.27 12.05 23.78
N ASN A 166 14.16 12.80 23.66
CA ASN A 166 13.93 13.99 24.47
C ASN A 166 13.86 13.67 25.97
N ILE A 167 13.28 12.53 26.35
CA ILE A 167 13.22 12.08 27.74
C ILE A 167 14.61 11.74 28.28
N PHE A 168 15.45 11.07 27.49
CA PHE A 168 16.85 10.78 27.87
C PHE A 168 17.69 12.06 27.97
N ASN A 169 17.54 12.97 27.00
CA ASN A 169 18.30 14.22 26.95
C ASN A 169 17.79 15.28 27.95
N SER A 170 16.56 15.17 28.43
CA SER A 170 15.94 16.09 29.40
C SER A 170 16.67 16.12 30.74
N GLY A 171 17.61 15.22 31.03
CA GLY A 171 18.30 15.10 32.32
C GLY A 171 17.39 14.67 33.47
N ARG A 172 16.08 14.82 33.32
CA ARG A 172 15.04 14.57 34.33
C ARG A 172 14.99 13.12 34.79
N ILE A 173 15.28 12.15 33.92
CA ILE A 173 15.45 10.75 34.33
C ILE A 173 16.75 10.58 35.10
N THR A 174 17.86 11.14 34.64
CA THR A 174 19.15 11.10 35.33
C THR A 174 19.09 11.75 36.71
N ASP A 175 18.36 12.85 36.85
CA ASP A 175 18.13 13.58 38.09
C ASP A 175 17.17 12.83 39.02
N GLN A 176 16.13 12.20 38.48
CA GLN A 176 15.23 11.32 39.23
C GLN A 176 15.97 10.09 39.75
N PHE A 177 16.79 9.44 38.91
CA PHE A 177 17.66 8.33 39.34
C PHE A 177 18.68 8.76 40.38
N LYS A 178 19.33 9.93 40.21
CA LYS A 178 20.23 10.49 41.24
C LYS A 178 19.51 10.75 42.57
N LYS A 179 18.26 11.20 42.50
CA LYS A 179 17.44 11.45 43.69
C LYS A 179 17.02 10.15 44.38
N ASP A 180 16.58 9.16 43.61
CA ASP A 180 16.15 7.85 44.11
C ASP A 180 17.33 7.01 44.65
N LEU A 181 18.54 7.21 44.09
CA LEU A 181 19.80 6.64 44.60
C LEU A 181 20.41 7.45 45.75
N GLY A 182 19.77 8.53 46.22
CA GLY A 182 20.25 9.35 47.34
C GLY A 182 21.51 10.18 47.04
N LEU A 183 21.94 10.27 45.79
CA LEU A 183 23.16 10.96 45.35
C LEU A 183 23.01 12.49 45.25
N GLY A 184 21.81 13.04 45.47
CA GLY A 184 21.51 14.47 45.31
C GLY A 184 21.79 15.36 46.53
N ALA A 185 22.11 14.80 47.71
CA ALA A 185 22.05 15.55 48.97
C ALA A 185 23.40 16.02 49.56
N HIS A 186 24.56 15.75 48.94
CA HIS A 186 25.84 15.84 49.67
C HIS A 186 26.74 17.05 49.39
N ILE A 187 26.32 18.07 48.62
CA ILE A 187 27.26 19.12 48.15
C ILE A 187 27.01 20.52 48.76
N THR A 188 25.88 20.81 49.40
CA THR A 188 25.55 22.20 49.80
C THR A 188 25.84 22.62 51.25
N HIS A 189 26.50 21.79 52.08
CA HIS A 189 26.67 22.12 53.51
C HIS A 189 28.08 22.41 54.04
N TYR A 190 29.11 22.49 53.19
CA TYR A 190 30.45 22.89 53.64
C TYR A 190 30.95 24.12 52.89
N TYR A 191 30.54 25.32 53.31
CA TYR A 191 31.40 26.51 53.36
C TYR A 191 30.63 27.64 54.05
N LYS A 192 30.73 27.70 55.39
CA LYS A 192 30.39 28.89 56.17
C LYS A 192 31.73 29.43 56.70
N PRO A 193 32.29 30.51 56.13
CA PRO A 193 33.51 31.09 56.67
C PRO A 193 33.17 31.78 57.99
N HIS A 194 33.74 31.30 59.09
CA HIS A 194 33.71 31.99 60.37
C HIS A 194 34.67 33.19 60.29
N SER A 195 34.09 34.39 60.29
CA SER A 195 34.80 35.63 60.59
C SER A 195 35.10 35.72 62.09
N LYS A 196 36.38 35.85 62.44
CA LYS A 196 36.85 36.64 63.58
C LYS A 196 38.16 37.30 63.19
#